data_AF-A0A976L5N3-F1
#
_entry.id   AF-A0A976L5N3-F1
#
_cell.length_a   1.000
_cell.length_b   1.000
_cell.length_c   1.000
_cell.angle_alpha   90.00
_cell.angle_beta   90.00
_cell.angle_gamma   90.00
#
_symmetry.space_group_name_H-M   'P 1'
#
loop_
_entity.id
_entity.type
_entity.pdbx_description
1 polymer ?
#
loop_
_entity_poly.entity_id
_entity_poly.type
_entity_poly.pdbx_seq_one_letter_code
_entity_poly.pdbx_strand_id
1 'polypeptide(L)'
;MHQNLKIVIKYFISALFVFFVIPLHAQEKVIKINTDVLVVGGTASGISAGIQSARMGVNTMVVESTSWLGGMLTSAGVPAFDGNHLLPSGIFGEFRDQLYKVYGGPNKVATGWVSNTLFEPHVG
;
A
#
# COMPACT_ATOMS: atom_id res chain seq x y z
N MET A 1 -20.84 15.02 61.22
CA MET A 1 -21.52 15.09 59.91
C MET A 1 -20.83 16.01 58.90
N HIS A 2 -20.42 17.23 59.28
CA HIS A 2 -19.82 18.23 58.37
C HIS A 2 -18.45 17.87 57.75
N GLN A 3 -17.57 17.15 58.48
CA GLN A 3 -16.23 16.79 57.96
C GLN A 3 -16.29 15.72 56.87
N ASN A 4 -17.16 14.71 57.01
CA ASN A 4 -17.32 13.65 56.01
C ASN A 4 -17.84 14.19 54.67
N LEU A 5 -18.72 15.21 54.71
CA LEU A 5 -19.24 15.85 53.51
C LEU A 5 -18.13 16.57 52.71
N LYS A 6 -17.20 17.26 53.38
CA LYS A 6 -16.06 17.92 52.74
C LYS A 6 -15.11 16.91 52.07
N ILE A 7 -14.91 15.74 52.68
CA ILE A 7 -14.07 14.67 52.15
C ILE A 7 -14.69 14.08 50.88
N VAL A 8 -16.00 13.78 50.90
CA VAL A 8 -16.73 13.28 49.73
C VAL A 8 -16.68 14.26 48.57
N ILE A 9 -16.89 15.55 48.83
CA ILE A 9 -16.81 16.61 47.80
C ILE A 9 -15.39 16.68 47.19
N LYS A 10 -14.33 16.55 47.99
CA LYS A 10 -12.94 16.57 47.50
C LYS A 10 -12.64 15.39 46.56
N TYR A 11 -13.06 14.18 46.92
CA TYR A 11 -12.89 13.01 46.06
C TYR A 11 -13.76 13.09 44.80
N PHE A 12 -14.98 13.61 44.90
CA PHE A 12 -15.85 13.83 43.75
C PHE A 12 -15.24 14.84 42.76
N ILE A 13 -14.73 15.98 43.25
CA ILE A 13 -14.05 16.97 42.40
C ILE A 13 -12.77 16.39 41.78
N SER A 14 -12.00 15.61 42.55
CA SER A 14 -10.78 14.95 42.04
C SER A 14 -11.12 13.93 40.95
N ALA A 15 -12.16 13.12 41.15
CA ALA A 15 -12.65 12.16 40.16
C ALA A 15 -13.20 12.86 38.91
N LEU A 16 -13.92 13.97 39.09
CA LEU A 16 -14.41 14.81 37.99
C LEU A 16 -13.22 15.37 37.18
N PHE A 17 -12.20 15.88 37.86
CA PHE A 17 -10.99 16.41 37.20
C PHE A 17 -10.26 15.34 36.39
N VAL A 18 -10.07 14.14 36.96
CA VAL A 18 -9.47 12.99 36.26
C VAL A 18 -10.33 12.57 35.06
N PHE A 19 -11.66 12.54 35.20
CA PHE A 19 -12.59 12.20 34.13
C PHE A 19 -12.52 13.18 32.96
N PHE A 20 -12.25 14.47 33.20
CA PHE A 20 -12.11 15.48 32.13
C PHE A 20 -10.70 15.56 31.51
N VAL A 21 -9.64 15.21 32.23
CA VAL A 21 -8.25 15.31 31.73
C VAL A 21 -7.84 14.13 30.84
N ILE A 22 -8.35 12.92 31.13
CA ILE A 22 -8.04 11.70 30.37
C ILE A 22 -8.48 11.77 28.89
N PRO A 23 -9.74 12.14 28.54
CA PRO A 23 -10.17 12.18 27.14
C PRO A 23 -9.44 13.26 26.32
N LEU A 24 -8.89 14.30 26.96
CA LEU A 24 -8.10 15.33 26.28
C LEU A 24 -6.78 14.79 25.71
N HIS A 25 -6.20 13.77 26.35
CA HIS A 25 -4.99 13.10 25.89
C HIS A 25 -5.26 11.94 24.93
N ALA A 26 -6.52 11.55 24.75
CA ALA A 26 -6.92 10.43 23.89
C ALA A 26 -7.22 10.85 22.44
N GLN A 27 -6.99 12.12 22.08
CA GLN A 27 -7.17 12.55 20.69
C GLN A 27 -6.05 11.96 19.83
N GLU A 28 -6.39 11.01 18.95
CA GLU A 28 -5.42 10.49 17.98
C GLU A 28 -4.89 11.63 17.11
N LYS A 29 -3.57 11.66 16.95
CA LYS A 29 -2.91 12.58 16.04
C LYS A 29 -3.30 12.19 14.61
N VAL A 30 -4.21 12.96 14.01
CA VAL A 30 -4.53 12.81 12.58
C VAL A 30 -3.31 13.21 11.75
N ILE A 31 -2.66 12.22 11.15
CA ILE A 31 -1.58 12.46 10.19
C ILE A 31 -2.22 12.82 8.86
N LYS A 32 -2.09 14.09 8.44
CA LYS A 32 -2.45 14.51 7.09
C LYS A 32 -1.27 14.29 6.18
N ILE A 33 -1.47 13.51 5.12
CA ILE A 33 -0.50 13.34 4.05
C ILE A 33 -1.03 14.05 2.81
N ASN A 34 -0.24 14.97 2.26
CA ASN A 34 -0.59 15.70 1.05
C ASN A 34 0.14 15.08 -0.14
N THR A 35 -0.61 14.84 -1.21
CA THR A 35 -0.13 14.30 -2.48
C THR A 35 -0.96 14.92 -3.60
N ASP A 36 -0.36 15.12 -4.76
CA ASP A 36 -1.07 15.63 -5.95
C ASP A 36 -1.86 14.51 -6.63
N VAL A 37 -1.33 13.27 -6.58
CA VAL A 37 -1.96 12.07 -7.14
C VAL A 37 -1.95 10.96 -6.11
N LEU A 38 -3.14 10.53 -5.69
CA LEU A 38 -3.34 9.32 -4.89
C LEU A 38 -3.80 8.18 -5.78
N VAL A 39 -2.96 7.15 -5.93
CA VAL A 39 -3.31 5.89 -6.56
C VAL A 39 -3.80 4.92 -5.49
N VAL A 40 -5.02 4.43 -5.63
CA VAL A 40 -5.62 3.45 -4.72
C VAL A 40 -5.59 2.08 -5.38
N GLY A 41 -4.80 1.18 -4.81
CA GLY A 41 -4.56 -0.19 -5.29
C GLY A 41 -3.13 -0.38 -5.80
N GLY A 42 -2.42 -1.33 -5.20
CA GLY A 42 -1.06 -1.75 -5.55
C GLY A 42 -1.03 -2.84 -6.62
N THR A 43 -1.99 -2.91 -7.54
CA THR A 43 -2.00 -3.89 -8.63
C THR A 43 -1.07 -3.47 -9.77
N ALA A 44 -0.91 -4.32 -10.80
CA ALA A 44 -0.12 -4.00 -12.00
C ALA A 44 -0.46 -2.62 -12.60
N SER A 45 -1.75 -2.29 -12.73
CA SER A 45 -2.18 -1.01 -13.29
C SER A 45 -1.95 0.16 -12.33
N GLY A 46 -2.20 -0.04 -11.04
CA GLY A 46 -1.97 0.99 -10.02
C GLY A 46 -0.49 1.34 -9.89
N ILE A 47 0.39 0.34 -9.81
CA ILE A 47 1.84 0.55 -9.82
C ILE A 47 2.30 1.19 -11.13
N SER A 48 1.75 0.78 -12.28
CA SER A 48 2.05 1.43 -13.57
C SER A 48 1.66 2.92 -13.56
N ALA A 49 0.48 3.26 -13.06
CA ALA A 49 0.01 4.64 -12.94
C ALA A 49 0.89 5.45 -11.96
N GLY A 50 1.23 4.87 -10.82
CA GLY A 50 2.10 5.48 -9.81
C GLY A 50 3.51 5.78 -10.35
N ILE A 51 4.12 4.81 -11.03
CA ILE A 51 5.44 4.98 -11.67
C ILE A 51 5.37 6.10 -12.72
N GLN A 52 4.38 6.08 -13.60
CA GLN A 52 4.27 7.09 -14.66
C GLN A 52 4.02 8.49 -14.10
N SER A 53 3.13 8.62 -13.12
CA SER A 53 2.86 9.91 -12.45
C SER A 53 4.11 10.44 -11.73
N ALA A 54 4.83 9.59 -10.99
CA ALA A 54 6.08 9.97 -10.34
C ALA A 54 7.17 10.37 -11.35
N ARG A 55 7.28 9.68 -12.49
CA ARG A 55 8.23 10.04 -13.57
C ARG A 55 7.92 11.39 -14.23
N MET A 56 6.68 11.85 -14.15
CA MET A 56 6.28 13.19 -14.58
C MET A 56 6.61 14.28 -13.53
N GLY A 57 7.26 13.92 -12.41
CA GLY A 57 7.61 14.85 -11.35
C GLY A 57 6.46 15.20 -10.41
N VAL A 58 5.36 14.44 -10.44
CA VAL A 58 4.18 14.66 -9.61
C VAL A 58 4.36 14.02 -8.23
N ASN A 59 4.01 14.74 -7.16
CA ASN A 59 4.03 14.17 -5.81
C ASN A 59 2.94 13.09 -5.69
N THR A 60 3.35 11.83 -5.87
CA THR A 60 2.46 10.68 -6.06
C THR A 60 2.53 9.73 -4.88
N MET A 61 1.38 9.30 -4.39
CA MET A 61 1.24 8.28 -3.35
C MET A 61 0.48 7.08 -3.90
N VAL A 62 1.01 5.88 -3.69
CA VAL A 62 0.29 4.62 -3.92
C VAL A 62 -0.10 4.06 -2.56
N VAL A 63 -1.37 3.67 -2.41
CA VAL A 63 -1.85 2.94 -1.23
C VAL A 63 -2.38 1.57 -1.65
N GLU A 64 -2.06 0.56 -0.86
CA GLU A 64 -2.53 -0.81 -1.02
C GLU A 64 -3.06 -1.28 0.33
N SER A 65 -4.24 -1.92 0.34
CA SER A 65 -4.87 -2.37 1.59
C SER A 65 -4.23 -3.64 2.12
N THR A 66 -3.57 -4.42 1.26
CA THR A 66 -2.82 -5.61 1.62
C THR A 66 -1.34 -5.27 1.88
N SER A 67 -0.61 -6.25 2.43
CA SER A 67 0.83 -6.14 2.64
C SER A 67 1.67 -6.54 1.40
N TRP A 68 1.05 -6.70 0.22
CA TRP A 68 1.70 -7.33 -0.94
C TRP A 68 1.26 -6.67 -2.25
N LEU A 69 2.18 -6.04 -3.00
CA LEU A 69 1.87 -5.39 -4.28
C LEU A 69 1.90 -6.39 -5.43
N GLY A 70 1.27 -6.01 -6.54
CA GLY A 70 1.20 -6.71 -7.83
C GLY A 70 -0.14 -7.40 -8.08
N GLY A 71 -0.99 -7.54 -7.06
CA GLY A 71 -2.37 -8.03 -7.21
C GLY A 71 -2.41 -9.44 -7.77
N MET A 72 -3.10 -9.64 -8.91
CA MET A 72 -3.19 -10.98 -9.51
C MET A 72 -1.82 -11.57 -9.87
N LEU A 73 -0.90 -10.73 -10.33
CA LEU A 73 0.41 -11.17 -10.82
C LEU A 73 1.27 -11.80 -9.71
N THR A 74 1.07 -11.36 -8.47
CA THR A 74 1.94 -11.72 -7.35
C THR A 74 1.12 -12.25 -6.18
N SER A 75 0.31 -11.41 -5.53
CA SER A 75 -0.47 -11.74 -4.32
C SER A 75 -1.45 -12.90 -4.56
N ALA A 76 -2.03 -13.01 -5.77
CA ALA A 76 -2.92 -14.12 -6.12
C ALA A 76 -2.21 -15.30 -6.83
N GLY A 77 -0.91 -15.18 -7.11
CA GLY A 77 -0.13 -16.26 -7.72
C GLY A 77 -0.46 -16.53 -9.19
N VAL A 78 -0.95 -15.54 -9.94
CA VAL A 78 -1.25 -15.67 -11.38
C VAL A 78 -0.27 -14.83 -12.22
N PRO A 79 1.01 -15.25 -12.33
CA PRO A 79 2.05 -14.47 -13.01
C PRO A 79 2.01 -14.57 -14.54
N ALA A 80 0.89 -15.03 -15.11
CA ALA A 80 0.71 -15.12 -16.56
C ALA A 80 0.13 -13.80 -17.08
N PHE A 81 0.92 -13.08 -17.88
CA PHE A 81 0.45 -11.86 -18.53
C PHE A 81 -0.30 -12.17 -19.83
N ASP A 82 -1.58 -11.76 -19.89
CA ASP A 82 -2.44 -11.84 -21.08
C ASP A 82 -2.21 -10.67 -22.05
N GLY A 83 -0.94 -10.33 -22.30
CA GLY A 83 -0.53 -9.24 -23.18
C GLY A 83 -0.12 -9.72 -24.57
N ASN A 84 -0.09 -8.79 -25.54
CA ASN A 84 0.56 -9.07 -26.82
C ASN A 84 2.08 -9.18 -26.61
N HIS A 85 2.59 -10.41 -26.59
CA HIS A 85 4.02 -10.68 -26.42
C HIS A 85 4.89 -10.00 -27.50
N LEU A 86 4.34 -9.76 -28.70
CA LEU A 86 5.05 -9.08 -29.79
C LEU A 86 5.01 -7.55 -29.68
N LEU A 87 4.39 -6.99 -28.63
CA LEU A 87 4.32 -5.55 -28.38
C LEU A 87 4.87 -5.15 -27.00
N PRO A 88 6.18 -5.32 -26.74
CA PRO A 88 6.81 -4.82 -25.52
C PRO A 88 6.96 -3.31 -25.56
N SER A 89 6.03 -2.58 -24.97
CA SER A 89 6.09 -1.12 -24.92
C SER A 89 5.66 -0.59 -23.57
N GLY A 90 6.06 0.66 -23.30
CA GLY A 90 5.77 1.36 -22.04
C GLY A 90 6.22 0.57 -20.81
N ILE A 91 5.46 0.70 -19.73
CA ILE A 91 5.76 0.04 -18.45
C ILE A 91 5.83 -1.48 -18.57
N PHE A 92 4.96 -2.10 -19.39
CA PHE A 92 4.98 -3.56 -19.55
C PHE A 92 6.27 -4.03 -20.22
N GLY A 93 6.73 -3.32 -21.26
CA GLY A 93 8.02 -3.60 -21.90
C GLY A 93 9.18 -3.52 -20.89
N GLU A 94 9.22 -2.44 -20.11
CA GLU A 94 10.25 -2.25 -19.08
C GLU A 94 10.21 -3.35 -18.01
N PHE A 95 9.03 -3.70 -17.51
CA PHE A 95 8.85 -4.77 -16.53
C PHE A 95 9.35 -6.11 -17.08
N ARG A 96 8.99 -6.44 -18.33
CA ARG A 96 9.44 -7.67 -18.98
C ARG A 96 10.95 -7.70 -19.19
N ASP A 97 11.55 -6.58 -19.55
CA ASP A 97 13.01 -6.49 -19.69
C ASP A 97 13.72 -6.72 -18.35
N GLN A 98 13.12 -6.29 -17.23
CA GLN A 98 13.64 -6.63 -15.90
C GLN A 98 13.51 -8.13 -15.61
N LEU A 99 12.39 -8.76 -15.96
CA LEU A 99 12.27 -10.22 -15.86
C LEU A 99 13.35 -10.92 -16.69
N TYR A 100 13.58 -10.50 -17.93
CA TYR A 100 14.63 -11.09 -18.76
C TYR A 100 16.02 -10.95 -18.12
N LYS A 101 16.31 -9.82 -17.46
CA LYS A 101 17.59 -9.65 -16.73
C LYS A 101 17.70 -10.60 -15.53
N VAL A 102 16.63 -10.77 -14.76
CA VAL A 102 16.61 -11.65 -13.58
C VAL A 102 16.74 -13.12 -13.98
N TYR A 103 15.98 -13.55 -14.99
CA TYR A 103 15.85 -14.95 -15.38
C TYR A 103 16.86 -15.40 -16.44
N GLY A 104 17.57 -14.47 -17.09
CA GLY A 104 18.57 -14.78 -18.13
C GLY A 104 17.99 -14.90 -19.54
N GLY A 105 16.94 -14.15 -19.85
CA GLY A 105 16.42 -13.95 -21.20
C GLY A 105 15.00 -14.48 -21.45
N PRO A 106 14.46 -14.26 -22.67
CA PRO A 106 13.06 -14.55 -23.00
C PRO A 106 12.70 -16.04 -22.89
N ASN A 107 13.61 -16.93 -23.29
CA ASN A 107 13.38 -18.37 -23.23
C ASN A 107 13.23 -18.90 -21.80
N LYS A 108 13.69 -18.14 -20.80
CA LYS A 108 13.64 -18.54 -19.38
C LYS A 108 12.34 -18.17 -18.69
N VAL A 109 11.56 -17.25 -19.29
CA VAL A 109 10.25 -16.84 -18.78
C VAL A 109 9.09 -17.32 -19.66
N ALA A 110 9.37 -17.90 -20.82
CA ALA A 110 8.38 -18.56 -21.68
C ALA A 110 8.19 -20.03 -21.27
N THR A 111 7.75 -20.26 -20.04
CA THR A 111 7.67 -21.60 -19.42
C THR A 111 6.26 -22.20 -19.38
N GLY A 112 5.24 -21.44 -19.78
CA GLY A 112 3.84 -21.84 -19.74
C GLY A 112 3.17 -21.83 -21.12
N TRP A 113 1.97 -22.43 -21.20
CA TRP A 113 1.17 -22.45 -22.43
C TRP A 113 0.33 -21.16 -22.64
N VAL A 114 -0.03 -20.47 -21.56
CA VAL A 114 -0.93 -19.30 -21.59
C VAL A 114 -0.19 -18.00 -21.95
N SER A 115 1.06 -17.87 -21.53
CA SER A 115 1.86 -16.65 -21.72
C SER A 115 3.31 -16.99 -22.07
N ASN A 116 3.97 -16.11 -22.82
CA ASN A 116 5.41 -16.19 -23.09
C ASN A 116 6.23 -15.38 -22.06
N THR A 117 5.60 -14.92 -20.97
CA THR A 117 6.23 -14.11 -19.93
C THR A 117 5.60 -14.46 -18.58
N LEU A 118 6.20 -15.46 -17.92
CA LEU A 118 5.89 -15.89 -16.56
C LEU A 118 7.10 -15.68 -15.65
N PHE A 119 6.85 -15.61 -14.35
CA PHE A 119 7.87 -15.46 -13.33
C PHE A 119 7.34 -16.05 -12.02
N GLU A 120 8.22 -16.37 -11.07
CA GLU A 120 7.78 -16.82 -9.76
C GLU A 120 7.41 -15.64 -8.85
N PRO A 121 6.17 -15.57 -8.33
CA PRO A 121 5.70 -14.47 -7.50
C PRO A 121 6.13 -14.63 -6.04
N HIS A 122 7.43 -14.60 -5.78
CA HIS A 122 7.97 -14.75 -4.42
C HIS A 122 7.96 -13.46 -3.60
N VAL A 123 7.82 -12.31 -4.26
CA VAL A 123 7.81 -10.98 -3.63
C VAL A 123 6.70 -10.12 -4.21
N GLY A 124 6.18 -9.23 -3.36
CA GLY A 124 5.27 -8.15 -3.71
C GLY A 124 5.82 -6.81 -3.29
#